data_AF-A0A3B8JWM8-F1
#
_entry.id   AF-A0A3B8JWM8-F1
#
_cell.length_a   1.000
_cell.length_b   1.000
_cell.length_c   1.000
_cell.angle_alpha   90.00
_cell.angle_beta   90.00
_cell.angle_gamma   90.00
#
_symmetry.space_group_name_H-M   'P 1'
#
loop_
_entity.id
_entity.type
_entity.pdbx_description
1 polymer ?
#
loop_
_entity_poly.entity_id
_entity_poly.type
_entity_poly.pdbx_seq_one_letter_code
_entity_poly.pdbx_strand_id
1 'polypeptide(L)' 'GALFGGSPDEAFYVKCDGELNTPETMMLGRLYVEVGVCPVRPAEFVIFRISQWSP' A
#
# COMPACT_ATOMS: atom_id res chain seq x y z
N GLY A 1 17.40 -11.07 2.22
CA GLY A 1 16.59 -9.94 1.71
C GLY A 1 15.89 -9.29 2.87
N ALA A 2 15.62 -7.99 2.82
CA ALA A 2 15.00 -7.23 3.91
C ALA A 2 13.55 -7.65 4.25
N LEU A 3 12.94 -8.51 3.43
CA LEU A 3 11.59 -9.02 3.57
C LEU A 3 11.61 -10.56 3.68
N PHE A 4 10.71 -11.12 4.48
CA PHE A 4 10.52 -12.58 4.63
C PHE A 4 9.57 -13.11 3.55
N GLY A 5 9.78 -14.35 3.10
CA GLY A 5 8.96 -14.98 2.05
C GLY A 5 9.83 -15.83 1.13
N GLY A 6 9.36 -17.03 0.79
CA GLY A 6 10.00 -17.91 -0.21
C GLY A 6 9.81 -17.39 -1.64
N SER A 7 8.86 -16.48 -1.85
CA SER A 7 8.56 -15.81 -3.12
C SER A 7 8.27 -14.31 -2.93
N PRO A 8 8.37 -13.48 -3.99
CA PRO A 8 8.06 -12.04 -3.91
C PRO A 8 6.63 -11.72 -3.44
N ASP A 9 5.66 -12.57 -3.78
CA ASP A 9 4.26 -12.41 -3.39
C ASP A 9 4.03 -12.59 -1.88
N GLU A 10 4.93 -13.32 -1.21
CA GLU A 10 4.93 -13.48 0.25
C GLU A 10 5.67 -12.32 0.97
N ALA A 11 6.51 -11.57 0.24
CA ALA A 11 7.35 -10.52 0.78
C ALA A 11 6.62 -9.17 0.88
N PHE A 12 5.84 -8.83 -0.14
CA PHE A 12 5.03 -7.62 -0.17
C PHE A 12 3.95 -7.69 -1.26
N TYR A 13 2.92 -6.86 -1.13
CA TYR A 13 1.97 -6.61 -2.20
C TYR A 13 1.61 -5.12 -2.27
N VAL A 14 1.18 -4.67 -3.45
CA VAL A 14 0.63 -3.33 -3.67
C VAL A 14 -0.66 -3.46 -4.45
N LYS A 15 -1.77 -2.97 -3.88
CA LYS A 15 -3.08 -2.91 -4.54
C LYS A 15 -3.48 -1.45 -4.75
N CYS A 16 -3.73 -1.11 -6.01
CA CYS A 16 -4.22 0.19 -6.44
C CYS A 16 -5.10 0.00 -7.67
N ASP A 17 -6.32 -0.45 -7.44
CA ASP A 17 -7.29 -0.77 -8.50
C ASP A 17 -8.61 0.00 -8.30
N GLY A 18 -9.60 -0.29 -9.14
CA GLY A 18 -10.92 0.32 -9.10
C GLY A 18 -11.82 -0.16 -7.97
N GLU A 19 -11.46 -1.27 -7.29
CA GLU A 19 -12.14 -1.67 -6.06
C GLU A 19 -11.74 -0.72 -4.92
N LEU A 20 -10.45 -0.36 -4.86
CA LEU A 20 -9.92 0.57 -3.86
C LEU A 20 -10.20 2.04 -4.21
N ASN A 21 -10.26 2.36 -5.50
CA ASN A 21 -10.46 3.70 -6.04
C ASN A 21 -11.73 3.76 -6.89
N THR A 22 -12.88 3.81 -6.21
CA THR A 22 -14.18 3.96 -6.87
C THR A 22 -14.31 5.36 -7.50
N PRO A 23 -15.25 5.55 -8.45
CA PRO A 23 -15.48 6.87 -9.04
C PRO A 23 -15.75 7.96 -8.00
N GLU A 24 -16.44 7.63 -6.91
CA GLU A 24 -16.76 8.56 -5.81
C GLU A 24 -15.50 9.04 -5.07
N THR A 25 -14.55 8.15 -4.78
CA THR A 25 -13.31 8.54 -4.10
C THR A 25 -12.39 9.32 -5.02
N MET A 26 -12.36 8.98 -6.31
CA MET A 26 -11.62 9.72 -7.34
C MET A 26 -12.18 11.13 -7.53
N MET A 27 -13.51 11.28 -7.54
CA MET A 27 -14.16 12.60 -7.63
C MET A 27 -13.85 13.49 -6.43
N LEU A 28 -13.56 12.90 -5.27
CA LEU A 28 -13.09 13.61 -4.07
C LEU A 28 -11.58 13.94 -4.11
N GLY A 29 -10.89 13.64 -5.22
CA GLY A 29 -9.45 13.86 -5.37
C GLY A 29 -8.60 12.96 -4.47
N ARG A 30 -9.09 11.77 -4.12
CA ARG A 30 -8.42 10.83 -3.23
C ARG A 30 -7.93 9.61 -3.99
N LEU A 31 -6.69 9.23 -3.72
CA LEU A 31 -6.08 8.00 -4.22
C LEU A 31 -5.68 7.14 -3.02
N TYR A 32 -6.21 5.93 -2.98
CA TYR A 32 -5.90 4.93 -1.99
C TYR A 32 -4.96 3.89 -2.62
N VAL A 33 -3.87 3.58 -1.91
CA VAL A 33 -2.89 2.54 -2.27
C VAL A 33 -2.70 1.67 -1.04
N GLU A 34 -3.05 0.40 -1.16
CA GLU A 34 -2.83 -0.58 -0.11
C GLU A 34 -1.49 -1.25 -0.33
N VAL A 35 -0.63 -1.22 0.68
CA VAL A 35 0.71 -1.82 0.64
C VAL A 35 0.84 -2.76 1.83
N GLY A 36 0.92 -4.06 1.55
CA GLY A 36 1.28 -5.05 2.55
C GLY A 36 2.76 -5.37 2.47
N VAL A 37 3.44 -5.46 3.61
CA VAL A 37 4.87 -5.78 3.67
C VAL A 37 5.11 -6.81 4.76
N CYS A 38 5.99 -7.78 4.52
CA CYS A 38 6.43 -8.77 5.52
C CYS A 38 7.86 -8.44 5.99
N PRO A 39 8.04 -7.51 6.94
CA PRO A 39 9.37 -7.12 7.39
C PRO A 39 10.02 -8.19 8.27
N VAL A 40 11.35 -8.26 8.19
CA VAL A 40 12.15 -9.03 9.15
C VAL A 40 12.04 -8.36 10.53
N ARG A 41 11.88 -9.16 11.61
CA ARG A 41 11.82 -8.62 12.98
C ARG A 41 13.08 -7.78 13.30
N PRO A 42 12.96 -6.63 13.99
CA PRO A 42 11.77 -6.09 14.66
C PRO A 42 11.24 -4.84 13.94
N ALA A 43 10.56 -4.96 12.80
CA ALA A 43 9.79 -3.83 12.26
C ALA A 43 8.33 -3.99 12.71
N GLU A 44 7.98 -3.31 13.81
CA GLU A 44 6.70 -3.52 14.47
C GLU A 44 5.53 -2.85 13.75
N PHE A 45 5.70 -1.71 13.05
CA PHE A 45 4.62 -1.11 12.23
C PHE A 45 5.18 -0.22 11.11
N VAL A 46 4.66 -0.34 9.88
CA VAL A 46 4.92 0.61 8.77
C VAL A 46 3.59 1.16 8.27
N ILE A 47 3.39 2.47 8.38
CA ILE A 47 2.16 3.16 7.96
C ILE A 47 2.52 4.10 6.81
N PHE A 48 2.06 3.80 5.60
CA PHE A 48 2.13 4.71 4.47
C PHE A 48 0.83 5.53 4.40
N ARG A 49 0.93 6.85 4.50
CA ARG A 49 -0.17 7.78 4.20
C ARG A 49 0.24 8.59 2.98
N ILE A 50 -0.32 8.22 1.83
CA ILE A 50 -0.11 8.90 0.57
C ILE A 50 -1.39 9.69 0.26
N SER A 51 -1.25 10.99 -0.03
CA SER A 51 -2.36 11.84 -0.47
C SER A 51 -1.95 12.60 -1.72
N GLN A 52 -2.92 12.92 -2.58
CA GLN A 52 -2.68 13.83 -3.68
C GLN A 52 -2.32 15.20 -3.11
N TRP A 53 -1.12 15.70 -3.45
CA TRP A 53 -0.74 17.06 -3.12
C TRP A 53 -1.55 18.01 -4.01
N SER A 54 -2.38 18.85 -3.38
CA SER A 54 -2.94 20.04 -4.00
C SER A 54 -2.16 21.24 -3.46
N PRO A 55 -1.62 22.13 -4.31
CA PRO A 55 -0.97 23.37 -3.89
C PRO A 55 -1.88 24.25 -3.03
#